data_AF-A0A947CSP3-F1
#
_entry.id   AF-A0A947CSP3-F1
#
_cell.length_a   1.000
_cell.length_b   1.000
_cell.length_c   1.000
_cell.angle_alpha   90.00
_cell.angle_beta   90.00
_cell.angle_gamma   90.00
#
_symmetry.space_group_name_H-M   'P 1'
#
loop_
_entity.id
_entity.type
_entity.pdbx_description
1 polymer ?
#
loop_
_entity_poly.entity_id
_entity_poly.type
_entity_poly.pdbx_seq_one_letter_code
_entity_poly.pdbx_strand_id
1 'polypeptide(L)'
;VLSSRGVNIDNETVDSAGALFRSSQQALGAPNYGARSREASAHTSASAQRMFDIFLAAAPEVIASMPTLEACTLDGAPTEMFDDSGNCIADGVACLTGVMPTAAHLEICNQTIVQASSPEKGRAIAVAALLSAAHTCE
;
A
#
# COMPACT_ATOMS: atom_id res chain seq x y z
N VAL A 1 10.52 1.01 0.59
CA VAL A 1 9.21 0.33 0.65
C VAL A 1 8.39 0.57 -0.63
N LEU A 2 8.06 1.81 -1.01
CA LEU A 2 7.31 2.06 -2.25
C LEU A 2 8.04 1.55 -3.51
N SER A 3 9.30 1.92 -3.69
CA SER A 3 10.10 1.47 -4.84
C SER A 3 10.31 -0.05 -4.91
N SER A 4 10.46 -0.71 -3.76
CA SER A 4 10.56 -2.18 -3.67
C SER A 4 9.24 -2.90 -4.00
N ARG A 5 8.13 -2.16 -4.08
CA ARG A 5 6.81 -2.65 -4.50
C ARG A 5 6.45 -2.15 -5.90
N GLY A 6 7.45 -1.79 -6.71
CA GLY A 6 7.27 -1.37 -8.10
C GLY A 6 6.64 0.02 -8.31
N VAL A 7 6.51 0.84 -7.25
CA VAL A 7 5.95 2.19 -7.36
C VAL A 7 7.00 3.16 -7.91
N ASN A 8 6.62 3.92 -8.93
CA ASN A 8 7.46 4.96 -9.51
C ASN A 8 7.45 6.21 -8.63
N ILE A 9 8.41 6.27 -7.71
CA ILE A 9 8.57 7.42 -6.81
C ILE A 9 8.92 8.70 -7.55
N ASP A 10 9.46 8.65 -8.77
CA ASP A 10 9.86 9.82 -9.57
C ASP A 10 8.70 10.44 -10.36
N ASN A 11 7.51 9.83 -10.34
CA ASN A 11 6.33 10.38 -11.02
C ASN A 11 5.88 11.69 -10.36
N GLU A 12 5.94 12.81 -11.09
CA GLU A 12 5.54 14.15 -10.62
C GLU A 12 4.10 14.53 -10.99
N THR A 13 3.35 13.62 -11.63
CA THR A 13 1.95 13.86 -11.96
C THR A 13 1.15 14.11 -10.68
N VAL A 14 0.27 15.11 -10.71
CA VAL A 14 -0.63 15.44 -9.58
C VAL A 14 -1.39 14.17 -9.16
N ASP A 15 -1.50 13.97 -7.84
CA ASP A 15 -2.14 12.81 -7.19
C ASP A 15 -1.48 11.44 -7.44
N SER A 16 -0.32 11.39 -8.11
CA SER A 16 0.48 10.15 -8.16
C SER A 16 1.11 9.84 -6.80
N ALA A 17 1.41 8.56 -6.56
CA ALA A 17 2.08 8.13 -5.32
C ALA A 17 3.42 8.83 -5.11
N GLY A 18 4.21 9.03 -6.18
CA GLY A 18 5.49 9.75 -6.13
C GLY A 18 5.34 11.22 -5.74
N ALA A 19 4.39 11.93 -6.33
CA ALA A 19 4.10 13.33 -5.98
C ALA A 19 3.57 13.48 -4.55
N LEU A 20 2.68 12.58 -4.11
CA LEU A 20 2.16 12.56 -2.74
C LEU A 20 3.27 12.25 -1.72
N PHE A 21 4.15 11.29 -2.01
CA PHE A 21 5.27 10.96 -1.13
C PHE A 21 6.22 12.16 -0.94
N ARG A 22 6.62 12.82 -2.03
CA ARG A 22 7.52 13.98 -1.97
C ARG A 22 6.90 15.18 -1.24
N SER A 23 5.61 15.46 -1.49
CA SER A 23 4.93 16.58 -0.84
C SER A 23 4.60 16.30 0.64
N SER A 24 4.58 15.03 1.07
CA SER A 24 4.22 14.63 2.42
C SER A 24 5.39 14.55 3.40
N GLN A 25 6.62 14.93 3.02
CA GLN A 25 7.82 14.79 3.87
C GLN A 25 7.62 15.32 5.29
N GLN A 26 7.04 16.51 5.45
CA GLN A 26 6.78 17.10 6.78
C GLN A 26 5.75 16.32 7.59
N ALA A 27 4.68 15.83 6.94
CA ALA A 27 3.67 15.01 7.59
C ALA A 27 4.19 13.62 7.98
N LEU A 28 5.14 13.09 7.20
CA LEU A 28 5.84 11.83 7.47
C LEU A 28 6.99 12.00 8.48
N GLY A 29 7.22 13.21 9.00
CA GLY A 29 8.18 13.46 10.08
C GLY A 29 9.60 13.85 9.64
N ALA A 30 9.82 14.17 8.37
CA ALA A 30 11.11 14.68 7.88
C ALA A 30 11.49 16.01 8.56
N PRO A 31 12.79 16.29 8.77
CA PRO A 31 13.22 17.50 9.46
C PRO A 31 12.91 18.75 8.63
N ASN A 32 12.65 19.87 9.30
CA ASN A 32 12.55 21.19 8.67
C ASN A 32 13.61 22.13 9.25
N TYR A 33 14.78 22.16 8.62
CA TYR A 33 15.89 23.00 9.09
C TYR A 33 15.58 24.50 9.02
N GLY A 34 14.79 24.95 8.04
CA GLY A 34 14.35 26.34 7.92
C GLY A 34 13.46 26.79 9.09
N ALA A 35 12.56 25.91 9.52
CA ALA A 35 11.71 26.13 10.69
C ALA A 35 12.35 25.69 12.03
N ARG A 36 13.59 25.18 12.00
CA ARG A 36 14.28 24.54 13.16
C ARG A 36 13.46 23.42 13.81
N SER A 37 12.63 22.74 13.02
CA SER A 37 11.86 21.58 13.47
C SER A 37 12.69 20.31 13.27
N ARG A 38 12.82 19.52 14.33
CA ARG A 38 13.48 18.22 14.28
C ARG A 38 12.55 17.19 13.64
N GLU A 39 13.11 16.04 13.30
CA GLU A 39 12.32 14.87 12.91
C GLU A 39 11.28 14.52 13.97
N ALA A 40 10.10 14.09 13.52
CA ALA A 40 9.07 13.60 14.42
C ALA A 40 9.44 12.20 14.92
N SER A 41 9.49 12.01 16.23
CA SER A 41 9.85 10.73 16.85
C SER A 41 8.65 9.79 17.06
N ALA A 42 7.43 10.22 16.71
CA ALA A 42 6.21 9.46 16.95
C ALA A 42 5.26 9.56 15.76
N HIS A 43 4.53 8.47 15.50
CA HIS A 43 3.44 8.47 14.54
C HIS A 43 2.28 9.32 15.05
N THR A 44 1.91 10.32 14.26
CA THR A 44 0.72 11.14 14.48
C THR A 44 -0.41 10.65 13.59
N SER A 45 -1.66 10.98 13.93
CA SER A 45 -2.82 10.72 13.05
C SER A 45 -2.63 11.33 11.65
N ALA A 46 -2.02 12.52 11.56
CA ALA A 46 -1.69 13.15 10.30
C ALA A 46 -0.68 12.34 9.48
N SER A 47 0.33 11.74 10.13
CA SER A 47 1.29 10.88 9.44
C SER A 47 0.65 9.58 8.93
N ALA A 48 -0.25 8.98 9.72
CA ALA A 48 -0.97 7.76 9.33
C ALA A 48 -1.93 8.02 8.16
N GLN A 49 -2.67 9.13 8.21
CA GLN A 49 -3.55 9.55 7.11
C GLN A 49 -2.76 9.78 5.81
N ARG A 50 -1.63 10.49 5.89
CA ARG A 50 -0.78 10.69 4.70
C ARG A 50 -0.17 9.41 4.16
N MET A 51 0.21 8.50 5.03
CA MET A 51 0.70 7.19 4.62
C MET A 51 -0.38 6.39 3.89
N PHE A 52 -1.61 6.40 4.40
CA PHE A 52 -2.75 5.75 3.74
C PHE A 52 -3.05 6.38 2.37
N ASP A 53 -3.07 7.71 2.26
CA ASP A 53 -3.27 8.41 0.97
C ASP A 53 -2.23 7.98 -0.08
N ILE A 54 -0.96 7.89 0.33
CA ILE A 54 0.14 7.46 -0.54
C ILE A 54 -0.06 6.01 -0.97
N PHE A 55 -0.44 5.10 -0.06
CA PHE A 55 -0.70 3.71 -0.41
C PHE A 55 -1.92 3.54 -1.30
N LEU A 56 -2.96 4.37 -1.13
CA LEU A 56 -4.12 4.36 -2.00
C LEU A 56 -3.77 4.77 -3.43
N ALA A 57 -2.95 5.82 -3.58
CA ALA A 57 -2.44 6.24 -4.88
C ALA A 57 -1.46 5.23 -5.49
N ALA A 58 -0.69 4.53 -4.65
CA ALA A 58 0.29 3.53 -5.07
C ALA A 58 -0.35 2.18 -5.44
N ALA A 59 -1.55 1.87 -4.93
CA ALA A 59 -2.16 0.56 -5.05
C ALA A 59 -2.23 0.03 -6.50
N PRO A 60 -2.61 0.82 -7.54
CA PRO A 60 -2.62 0.33 -8.92
C PRO A 60 -1.23 -0.10 -9.41
N GLU A 61 -0.17 0.64 -9.06
CA GLU A 61 1.21 0.32 -9.43
C GLU A 61 1.70 -0.94 -8.68
N VAL A 62 1.33 -1.09 -7.40
CA VAL A 62 1.64 -2.28 -6.62
C VAL A 62 0.95 -3.53 -7.18
N ILE A 63 -0.33 -3.42 -7.53
CA ILE A 63 -1.10 -4.53 -8.12
C ILE A 63 -0.47 -4.97 -9.45
N ALA A 64 -0.13 -4.01 -10.32
CA ALA A 64 0.44 -4.30 -11.63
C ALA A 64 1.86 -4.87 -11.56
N SER A 65 2.66 -4.45 -10.58
CA SER A 65 4.05 -4.90 -10.44
C SER A 65 4.20 -6.21 -9.68
N MET A 66 3.23 -6.58 -8.84
CA MET A 66 3.29 -7.78 -7.99
C MET A 66 3.79 -9.06 -8.71
N PRO A 67 3.29 -9.42 -9.91
CA PRO A 67 3.73 -10.65 -10.59
C PRO A 67 5.18 -10.60 -11.07
N THR A 68 5.77 -9.40 -11.15
CA THR A 68 7.16 -9.18 -11.59
C THR A 68 8.14 -9.11 -10.42
N LEU A 69 7.66 -9.05 -9.19
CA LEU A 69 8.49 -8.91 -8.00
C LEU A 69 8.95 -10.29 -7.52
N GLU A 70 10.26 -10.50 -7.43
CA GLU A 70 10.86 -11.72 -6.86
C GLU A 70 10.41 -11.95 -5.41
N ALA A 71 10.18 -10.87 -4.65
CA ALA A 71 9.65 -10.98 -3.29
C ALA A 71 8.22 -11.55 -3.22
N CYS A 72 7.49 -11.57 -4.34
CA CYS A 72 6.14 -12.09 -4.46
C CYS A 72 6.07 -13.43 -5.23
N THR A 73 7.19 -14.11 -5.42
CA THR A 73 7.19 -15.47 -5.97
C THR A 73 7.08 -16.49 -4.86
N LEU A 74 6.03 -17.32 -4.87
CA LEU A 74 5.84 -18.45 -3.97
C LEU A 74 6.06 -19.74 -4.76
N ASP A 75 6.88 -20.65 -4.24
CA ASP A 75 7.20 -21.95 -4.88
C ASP A 75 7.62 -21.84 -6.37
N GLY A 76 8.29 -20.72 -6.73
CA GLY A 76 8.76 -20.45 -8.09
C GLY A 76 7.68 -19.95 -9.05
N ALA A 77 6.45 -19.73 -8.58
CA ALA A 77 5.37 -19.11 -9.34
C ALA A 77 5.16 -17.65 -8.89
N PRO A 78 4.97 -16.70 -9.84
CA PRO A 78 4.57 -15.35 -9.48
C PRO A 78 3.16 -15.35 -8.91
N THR A 79 2.93 -14.54 -7.88
CA THR A 79 1.60 -14.37 -7.30
C THR A 79 0.92 -13.11 -7.82
N GLU A 80 -0.41 -13.13 -7.77
CA GLU A 80 -1.27 -12.00 -8.08
C GLU A 80 -2.06 -11.58 -6.84
N MET A 81 -2.45 -10.31 -6.80
CA MET A 81 -3.23 -9.80 -5.66
C MET A 81 -4.68 -10.31 -5.69
N PHE A 82 -5.24 -10.46 -6.88
CA PHE A 82 -6.64 -10.83 -7.09
C PHE A 82 -6.76 -11.95 -8.12
N ASP A 83 -7.73 -12.84 -7.95
CA ASP A 83 -8.08 -13.87 -8.94
C ASP A 83 -8.89 -13.29 -10.12
N ASP A 84 -9.20 -14.14 -11.11
CA ASP A 84 -10.03 -13.78 -12.27
C ASP A 84 -11.44 -13.30 -11.88
N SER A 85 -11.92 -13.69 -10.69
CA SER A 85 -13.21 -13.27 -10.14
C SER A 85 -13.11 -11.94 -9.36
N GLY A 86 -11.91 -11.41 -9.18
CA GLY A 86 -11.62 -10.19 -8.44
C GLY A 86 -11.53 -10.37 -6.92
N ASN A 87 -11.45 -11.59 -6.40
CA ASN A 87 -11.27 -11.88 -4.98
C ASN A 87 -9.79 -11.87 -4.62
N CYS A 88 -9.48 -11.54 -3.36
CA CYS A 88 -8.12 -11.53 -2.85
C CYS A 88 -7.54 -12.95 -2.73
N ILE A 89 -6.33 -13.14 -3.24
CA ILE A 89 -5.59 -14.41 -3.13
C ILE A 89 -4.73 -14.39 -1.86
N ALA A 90 -4.66 -15.53 -1.15
CA ALA A 90 -3.88 -15.68 0.08
C ALA A 90 -2.41 -15.29 -0.10
N ASP A 91 -1.79 -15.78 -1.18
CA ASP A 91 -0.38 -15.56 -1.50
C ASP A 91 -0.09 -14.09 -1.85
N GLY A 92 -1.00 -13.41 -2.56
CA GLY A 92 -0.91 -11.98 -2.85
C GLY A 92 -0.95 -11.12 -1.59
N VAL A 93 -1.88 -11.43 -0.69
CA VAL A 93 -1.97 -10.77 0.62
C VAL A 93 -0.71 -11.06 1.45
N ALA A 94 -0.24 -12.32 1.46
CA ALA A 94 0.98 -12.70 2.16
C ALA A 94 2.22 -11.97 1.61
N CYS A 95 2.31 -11.73 0.31
CA CYS A 95 3.39 -10.91 -0.23
C CYS A 95 3.35 -9.47 0.34
N LEU A 96 2.17 -8.87 0.47
CA LEU A 96 2.03 -7.50 0.99
C LEU A 96 2.34 -7.40 2.48
N THR A 97 1.81 -8.31 3.28
CA THR A 97 1.90 -8.27 4.75
C THR A 97 3.13 -8.98 5.30
N GLY A 98 3.79 -9.84 4.50
CA GLY A 98 4.92 -10.67 4.94
C GLY A 98 4.52 -11.88 5.80
N VAL A 99 3.23 -12.11 6.04
CA VAL A 99 2.70 -13.21 6.83
C VAL A 99 1.46 -13.82 6.16
N MET A 100 1.26 -15.13 6.32
CA MET A 100 0.10 -15.79 5.75
C MET A 100 -1.20 -15.23 6.35
N PRO A 101 -2.16 -14.76 5.53
CA PRO A 101 -3.43 -14.27 6.02
C PRO A 101 -4.29 -15.40 6.59
N THR A 102 -5.09 -15.07 7.61
CA THR A 102 -6.16 -15.95 8.04
C THR A 102 -7.34 -15.88 7.06
N ALA A 103 -8.24 -16.87 7.09
CA ALA A 103 -9.46 -16.84 6.29
C ALA A 103 -10.31 -15.58 6.56
N ALA A 104 -10.29 -15.06 7.80
CA ALA A 104 -10.99 -13.83 8.15
C ALA A 104 -10.40 -12.59 7.44
N HIS A 105 -9.07 -12.54 7.24
CA HIS A 105 -8.45 -11.44 6.48
C HIS A 105 -8.88 -11.44 5.01
N LEU A 106 -8.98 -12.63 4.41
CA LEU A 106 -9.43 -12.78 3.02
C LEU A 106 -10.91 -12.38 2.88
N GLU A 107 -11.73 -12.78 3.83
CA GLU A 107 -13.15 -12.38 3.86
C GLU A 107 -13.29 -10.86 3.97
N ILE A 108 -12.56 -10.21 4.88
CA ILE A 108 -12.59 -8.74 5.02
C ILE A 108 -12.10 -8.06 3.74
N CYS A 109 -11.06 -8.61 3.10
CA CYS A 109 -10.53 -8.09 1.83
C CYS A 109 -11.60 -8.13 0.73
N ASN A 110 -12.28 -9.27 0.58
CA ASN A 110 -13.35 -9.45 -0.40
C ASN A 110 -14.58 -8.57 -0.10
N GLN A 111 -14.98 -8.47 1.18
CA GLN A 111 -16.06 -7.60 1.61
C GLN A 111 -15.76 -6.12 1.32
N THR A 112 -14.51 -5.70 1.50
CA THR A 112 -14.07 -4.33 1.17
C THR A 112 -14.26 -4.02 -0.32
N ILE A 113 -14.00 -5.00 -1.19
CA ILE A 113 -14.18 -4.85 -2.64
C ILE A 113 -15.67 -4.73 -2.98
N VAL A 114 -16.51 -5.59 -2.41
CA VAL A 114 -17.96 -5.62 -2.67
C VAL A 114 -18.67 -4.37 -2.14
N GLN A 115 -18.24 -3.83 -0.99
CA GLN A 115 -18.88 -2.66 -0.36
C GLN A 115 -18.44 -1.33 -1.00
N ALA A 116 -17.38 -1.33 -1.81
CA ALA A 116 -16.89 -0.12 -2.45
C ALA A 116 -17.81 0.35 -3.60
N SER A 117 -17.75 1.65 -3.90
CA SER A 117 -18.51 2.25 -5.01
C SER A 117 -18.15 1.69 -6.39
N SER A 118 -16.98 1.07 -6.54
CA SER A 118 -16.62 0.25 -7.70
C SER A 118 -15.59 -0.82 -7.29
N PRO A 119 -15.52 -1.96 -8.01
CA PRO A 119 -14.53 -2.99 -7.73
C PRO A 119 -13.08 -2.47 -7.78
N GLU A 120 -12.75 -1.59 -8.73
CA GLU A 120 -11.40 -1.02 -8.87
C GLU A 120 -11.02 -0.18 -7.65
N LYS A 121 -11.93 0.66 -7.17
CA LYS A 121 -11.71 1.44 -5.94
C LYS A 121 -11.60 0.54 -4.73
N GLY A 122 -12.44 -0.49 -4.66
CA GLY A 122 -12.40 -1.48 -3.59
C GLY A 122 -11.06 -2.22 -3.52
N ARG A 123 -10.52 -2.63 -4.68
CA ARG A 123 -9.19 -3.26 -4.79
C ARG A 123 -8.08 -2.33 -4.32
N ALA A 124 -8.13 -1.06 -4.74
CA ALA A 124 -7.15 -0.06 -4.30
C ALA A 124 -7.21 0.18 -2.78
N ILE A 125 -8.41 0.30 -2.22
CA ILE A 125 -8.63 0.47 -0.77
C ILE A 125 -8.15 -0.76 -0.01
N ALA A 126 -8.44 -1.98 -0.48
CA ALA A 126 -8.02 -3.22 0.16
C ALA A 126 -6.49 -3.32 0.22
N VAL A 127 -5.79 -3.06 -0.88
CA VAL A 127 -4.32 -3.05 -0.93
C VAL A 127 -3.75 -1.96 -0.02
N ALA A 128 -4.31 -0.75 -0.04
CA ALA A 128 -3.87 0.34 0.80
C ALA A 128 -4.06 0.04 2.30
N ALA A 129 -5.18 -0.57 2.67
CA ALA A 129 -5.47 -0.98 4.04
C ALA A 129 -4.49 -2.06 4.53
N LEU A 130 -4.21 -3.08 3.71
CA LEU A 130 -3.25 -4.14 4.03
C LEU A 130 -1.82 -3.60 4.19
N LEU A 131 -1.38 -2.72 3.27
CA LEU A 131 -0.08 -2.07 3.36
C LEU A 131 0.02 -1.15 4.57
N SER A 132 -1.04 -0.41 4.88
CA SER A 132 -1.08 0.43 6.08
C SER A 132 -0.93 -0.42 7.33
N ALA A 133 -1.76 -1.47 7.47
CA ALA A 133 -1.70 -2.39 8.60
C ALA A 133 -0.31 -3.04 8.77
N ALA A 134 0.33 -3.44 7.66
CA ALA A 134 1.66 -4.03 7.67
C ALA A 134 2.78 -3.05 8.07
N HIS A 135 2.53 -1.74 8.00
CA HIS A 135 3.55 -0.71 8.20
C HIS A 135 3.27 0.28 9.33
N THR A 136 2.13 0.17 10.02
CA THR A 136 1.80 1.04 11.16
C THR A 136 2.13 0.46 12.54
N CYS A 137 2.73 -0.74 12.62
CA CYS A 137 3.11 -1.42 13.88
C CYS A 137 2.04 -1.27 14.99
N GLU A 138 0.94 -2.00 14.86
CA GLU A 138 0.13 -2.45 16.00
C GLU A 138 0.23 -3.98 16.14
#